data_AF-C1DGH9-F1
#
_entry.id   AF-C1DGH9-F1
#
_cell.length_a   1.000
_cell.length_b   1.000
_cell.length_c   1.000
_cell.angle_alpha   90.00
_cell.angle_beta   90.00
_cell.angle_gamma   90.00
#
_symmetry.space_group_name_H-M   'P 1'
#
loop_
_entity.id
_entity.type
_entity.pdbx_description
1 polymer ?
#
loop_
_entity_poly.entity_id
_entity_poly.type
_entity_poly.pdbx_seq_one_letter_code
_entity_poly.pdbx_strand_id
1 'polypeptide(L)'
;MTTRRLLLLSCLLSLLPLPAAARLAGPPEAWQRPGEVRDLPQVRSSGVLRVLVNQSRNSSGEVNGQPIGVEYRRLRAFEQYLNRTARDGRSLRLEIIPRAKDQLISALQRGEGDLVAPGELVHLRGRGDISPSAPIMTQVPLVLVGRKGARRYRQLDQLSGKTLVLPAGSAVGAAVHEVNEQLAARKLRPIGIEWLDPSLAVEDVLEMVQAGIYPLTAVELPIAQRWAKVLPKLQVQPEVAFSHDDDLSWFIRRDAHLLRASIDRFFKDYRSPADQDAVFQRVYRRLFRVHNPLGGIELRRLEKVRPVLQQYAERNGLDWLNLAAVAYKESTLNPAARGAGNATGLMQVTPAAARSVGVGDIHRLENNVRASARYLASLRRQFFSSPRFNERERMAFTLAAYNIGPQRVQHLRAEAKRRGLNPDQWFFQVERVAAEQVGMGVVSYVNNVNKYFLAFHRERSALESQQRVASRADD
;
A
#
# COMPACT_ATOMS: atom_id res chain seq x y z
N MET A 1 -6.62 25.03 72.80
CA MET A 1 -5.41 24.23 72.47
C MET A 1 -5.54 23.42 71.17
N THR A 2 -6.44 23.77 70.25
CA THR A 2 -6.79 22.90 69.10
C THR A 2 -6.50 23.49 67.72
N THR A 3 -6.26 24.80 67.59
CA THR A 3 -5.95 25.44 66.29
C THR A 3 -4.46 25.46 65.94
N ARG A 4 -3.56 25.48 66.93
CA ARG A 4 -2.10 25.48 66.69
C ARG A 4 -1.55 24.13 66.23
N ARG A 5 -2.21 23.01 66.55
CA ARG A 5 -1.77 21.67 66.15
C ARG A 5 -2.16 21.31 64.70
N LEU A 6 -3.26 21.87 64.16
CA LEU A 6 -3.64 21.65 62.76
C LEU A 6 -2.70 22.36 61.78
N LEU A 7 -2.24 23.59 62.10
CA LEU A 7 -1.30 24.33 61.26
C LEU A 7 0.09 23.67 61.17
N LEU A 8 0.54 23.04 62.26
CA LEU A 8 1.80 22.28 62.26
C LEU A 8 1.71 20.97 61.45
N LEU A 9 0.54 20.30 61.42
CA LEU A 9 0.36 19.10 60.60
C LEU A 9 0.32 19.43 59.09
N SER A 10 -0.25 20.57 58.70
CA SER A 10 -0.27 21.03 57.31
C SER A 10 1.11 21.47 56.79
N CYS A 11 1.98 21.99 57.66
CA CYS A 11 3.35 22.34 57.29
C CYS A 11 4.30 21.13 57.21
N LEU A 12 3.98 20.01 57.87
CA LEU A 12 4.78 18.78 57.80
C LEU A 12 4.44 17.89 56.59
N LEU A 13 3.22 17.98 56.04
CA LEU A 13 2.81 17.26 54.83
C LEU A 13 3.35 17.89 53.52
N SER A 14 3.84 19.13 53.56
CA SER A 14 4.46 19.82 52.42
C SER A 14 5.98 19.57 52.28
N LEU A 15 6.56 18.78 53.19
CA LEU A 15 7.99 18.43 53.20
C LEU A 15 8.29 16.98 52.81
N LEU A 16 7.31 16.24 52.28
CA LEU A 16 7.58 14.92 51.70
C LEU A 16 8.35 15.08 50.38
N PRO A 17 9.54 14.48 50.23
CA PRO A 17 10.27 14.54 48.98
C PRO A 17 9.49 13.76 47.93
N LEU A 18 9.04 14.45 46.88
CA LEU A 18 8.54 13.78 45.68
C LEU A 18 9.64 12.86 45.14
N PRO A 19 9.33 11.63 44.70
CA PRO A 19 10.33 10.80 44.03
C PRO A 19 10.73 11.51 42.74
N ALA A 20 11.92 12.10 42.75
CA ALA A 20 12.58 12.58 41.55
C ALA A 20 12.91 11.36 40.70
N ALA A 21 11.98 10.96 39.84
CA ALA A 21 12.27 10.06 38.74
C ALA A 21 13.26 10.81 37.83
N ALA A 22 14.55 10.53 38.00
CA ALA A 22 15.59 10.97 37.09
C ALA A 22 15.26 10.42 35.70
N ARG A 23 14.61 11.23 34.87
CA ARG A 23 14.58 10.99 33.43
C ARG A 23 16.02 11.12 32.96
N LEU A 24 16.63 9.99 32.62
CA LEU A 24 17.84 9.98 31.79
C LEU A 24 17.56 10.89 30.59
N ALA A 25 18.30 11.99 30.52
CA ALA A 25 18.24 12.91 29.39
C ALA A 25 18.63 12.12 28.13
N GLY A 26 17.63 11.75 27.33
CA GLY A 26 17.86 11.39 25.94
C GLY A 26 18.47 12.60 25.20
N PRO A 27 19.12 12.39 24.05
CA PRO A 27 19.65 13.48 23.25
C PRO A 27 18.55 14.51 22.98
N PRO A 28 18.87 15.81 22.90
CA PRO A 28 17.86 16.86 22.82
C PRO A 28 17.03 16.67 21.55
N GLU A 29 15.82 16.14 21.72
CA GLU A 29 14.75 16.34 20.76
C GLU A 29 14.51 17.84 20.73
N ALA A 30 15.00 18.51 19.68
CA ALA A 30 14.68 19.89 19.43
C ALA A 30 13.15 20.00 19.37
N TRP A 31 12.56 20.66 20.37
CA TRP A 31 11.14 20.99 20.41
C TRP A 31 10.85 21.99 19.27
N GLN A 32 10.66 21.50 18.05
CA GLN A 32 10.22 22.32 16.93
C GLN A 32 8.74 22.63 17.08
N ARG A 33 8.40 23.93 16.99
CA ARG A 33 7.00 24.35 16.97
C ARG A 33 6.33 23.78 15.72
N PRO A 34 5.14 23.16 15.82
CA PRO A 34 4.36 22.79 14.64
C PRO A 34 4.14 24.05 13.77
N GLY A 35 4.68 24.05 12.55
CA GLY A 35 4.45 25.13 11.56
C GLY A 35 5.66 25.92 11.09
N GLU A 36 6.86 25.74 11.65
CA GLU A 36 8.05 26.44 11.12
C GLU A 36 8.52 25.81 9.79
N VAL A 37 8.48 26.58 8.71
CA VAL A 37 8.89 26.13 7.37
C VAL A 37 10.41 26.00 7.33
N ARG A 38 10.90 24.80 6.98
CA ARG A 38 12.34 24.53 6.82
C ARG A 38 12.76 24.75 5.37
N ASP A 39 13.55 25.78 5.14
CA ASP A 39 14.24 25.98 3.86
C ASP A 39 15.59 25.23 3.85
N LEU A 40 16.34 25.31 2.73
CA LEU A 40 17.58 24.58 2.52
C LEU A 40 18.65 24.82 3.62
N PRO A 41 18.87 26.03 4.16
CA PRO A 41 19.81 26.23 5.27
C PRO A 41 19.42 25.46 6.53
N GLN A 42 18.14 25.46 6.91
CA GLN A 42 17.63 24.71 8.06
C GLN A 42 17.76 23.20 7.81
N VAL A 43 17.44 22.74 6.59
CA VAL A 43 17.66 21.36 6.15
C VAL A 43 19.12 20.95 6.32
N ARG A 44 20.07 21.75 5.83
CA ARG A 44 21.50 21.48 5.97
C ARG A 44 21.96 21.49 7.41
N SER A 45 21.48 22.43 8.24
CA SER A 45 21.86 22.50 9.66
C SER A 45 21.49 21.22 10.42
N SER A 46 20.35 20.61 10.08
CA SER A 46 19.87 19.37 10.70
C SER A 46 20.54 18.10 10.15
N GLY A 47 21.16 18.18 8.97
CA GLY A 47 21.67 17.03 8.22
C GLY A 47 20.60 16.11 7.62
N VAL A 48 19.30 16.45 7.70
CA VAL A 48 18.21 15.59 7.21
C VAL A 48 17.19 16.39 6.39
N LEU A 49 16.93 15.95 5.16
CA LEU A 49 15.79 16.39 4.36
C LEU A 49 14.65 15.35 4.48
N ARG A 50 13.51 15.75 5.04
CA ARG A 50 12.35 14.88 5.20
C ARG A 50 11.49 14.94 3.94
N VAL A 51 11.32 13.80 3.28
CA VAL A 51 10.62 13.71 1.99
C VAL A 51 9.37 12.85 2.14
N LEU A 52 8.22 13.48 1.95
CA LEU A 52 6.92 12.83 1.86
C LEU A 52 6.79 12.18 0.48
N VAL A 53 6.58 10.87 0.45
CA VAL A 53 6.43 10.11 -0.79
C VAL A 53 5.10 9.36 -0.82
N ASN A 54 4.57 9.12 -2.01
CA ASN A 54 3.35 8.35 -2.14
C ASN A 54 3.56 6.90 -1.63
N GLN A 55 2.54 6.38 -0.95
CA GLN A 55 2.35 4.97 -0.63
C GLN A 55 2.08 4.16 -1.89
N SER A 56 3.14 3.96 -2.67
CA SER A 56 3.15 3.15 -3.87
C SER A 56 4.56 2.61 -4.11
N ARG A 57 4.65 1.34 -4.50
CA ARG A 57 5.86 0.68 -4.97
C ARG A 57 6.33 1.26 -6.30
N ASN A 58 5.41 1.77 -7.14
CA ASN A 58 5.74 2.51 -8.35
C ASN A 58 6.51 3.80 -8.04
N SER A 59 6.08 4.53 -7.01
CA SER A 59 6.72 5.79 -6.60
C SER A 59 8.02 5.55 -5.81
N SER A 60 7.94 4.84 -4.69
CA SER A 60 9.00 4.83 -3.67
C SER A 60 9.43 3.42 -3.23
N GLY A 61 9.23 2.40 -4.06
CA GLY A 61 9.63 1.02 -3.74
C GLY A 61 11.15 0.76 -3.78
N GLU A 62 11.62 -0.12 -2.90
CA GLU A 62 12.99 -0.63 -2.85
C GLU A 62 12.97 -2.14 -2.61
N VAL A 63 13.94 -2.87 -3.18
CA VAL A 63 14.10 -4.31 -2.99
C VAL A 63 15.59 -4.62 -2.82
N ASN A 64 15.97 -5.25 -1.69
CA ASN A 64 17.36 -5.58 -1.37
C ASN A 64 18.34 -4.40 -1.58
N GLY A 65 17.99 -3.19 -1.13
CA GLY A 65 18.82 -1.99 -1.32
C GLY A 65 18.72 -1.33 -2.70
N GLN A 66 18.02 -1.94 -3.67
CA GLN A 66 17.92 -1.42 -5.03
C GLN A 66 16.59 -0.68 -5.26
N PRO A 67 16.61 0.59 -5.71
CA PRO A 67 15.39 1.33 -5.99
C PRO A 67 14.68 0.76 -7.22
N ILE A 68 13.40 0.40 -7.03
CA ILE A 68 12.48 0.00 -8.10
C ILE A 68 11.47 1.11 -8.43
N GLY A 69 11.21 2.00 -7.47
CA GLY A 69 10.32 3.14 -7.61
C GLY A 69 11.00 4.33 -8.31
N VAL A 70 10.22 5.07 -9.10
CA VAL A 70 10.71 6.19 -9.92
C VAL A 70 11.19 7.36 -9.06
N GLU A 71 10.46 7.71 -7.99
CA GLU A 71 10.85 8.81 -7.10
C GLU A 71 12.04 8.42 -6.26
N TYR A 72 12.12 7.19 -5.76
CA TYR A 72 13.25 6.79 -4.92
C TYR A 72 14.59 6.92 -5.64
N ARG A 73 14.64 6.53 -6.93
CA ARG A 73 15.82 6.73 -7.78
C ARG A 73 16.14 8.21 -7.98
N ARG A 74 15.13 9.04 -8.26
CA ARG A 74 15.29 10.49 -8.45
C ARG A 74 15.75 11.18 -7.17
N LEU A 75 15.19 10.81 -6.02
CA LEU A 75 15.54 11.30 -4.70
C LEU A 75 16.97 10.93 -4.32
N ARG A 76 17.43 9.70 -4.59
CA ARG A 76 18.86 9.34 -4.41
C ARG A 76 19.80 10.19 -5.26
N ALA A 77 19.43 10.47 -6.51
CA ALA A 77 20.21 11.37 -7.35
C ALA A 77 20.20 12.82 -6.82
N PHE A 78 19.08 13.26 -6.27
CA PHE A 78 18.96 14.58 -5.64
C PHE A 78 19.76 14.69 -4.34
N GLU A 79 19.78 13.65 -3.49
CA GLU A 79 20.65 13.53 -2.31
C GLU A 79 22.12 13.71 -2.69
N GLN A 80 22.58 12.99 -3.73
CA GLN A 80 23.93 13.12 -4.26
C GLN A 80 24.21 14.51 -4.85
N TYR A 81 23.22 15.13 -5.50
CA TYR A 81 23.34 16.49 -6.01
C TYR A 81 23.52 17.51 -4.88
N LEU A 82 22.69 17.43 -3.83
CA LEU A 82 22.76 18.33 -2.67
C LEU A 82 24.08 18.20 -1.91
N ASN A 83 24.62 16.99 -1.82
CA ASN A 83 25.90 16.72 -1.17
C ASN A 83 27.11 17.18 -1.99
N ARG A 84 27.08 17.00 -3.31
CA ARG A 84 28.16 17.51 -4.20
C ARG A 84 28.23 19.03 -4.27
N THR A 85 27.09 19.71 -4.12
CA THR A 85 26.99 21.18 -4.16
C THR A 85 27.14 21.85 -2.79
N ALA A 86 27.36 21.05 -1.73
CA ALA A 86 27.55 21.57 -0.38
C ALA A 86 28.90 22.30 -0.27
N ARG A 87 28.87 23.59 0.08
CA ARG A 87 30.10 24.41 0.26
C ARG A 87 30.76 24.22 1.62
N ASP A 88 30.01 23.74 2.60
CA ASP A 88 30.42 23.57 4.00
C ASP A 88 30.89 22.14 4.32
N GLY A 89 30.94 21.25 3.33
CA GLY A 89 31.37 19.86 3.46
C GLY A 89 30.42 18.97 4.28
N ARG A 90 29.27 19.49 4.74
CA ARG A 90 28.31 18.72 5.52
C ARG A 90 27.42 17.91 4.60
N SER A 91 27.46 16.59 4.74
CA SER A 91 26.54 15.69 4.05
C SER A 91 25.17 15.73 4.73
N LEU A 92 24.12 15.70 3.92
CA LEU A 92 22.75 15.45 4.36
C LEU A 92 22.28 14.09 3.86
N ARG A 93 21.31 13.53 4.59
CA ARG A 93 20.60 12.31 4.21
C ARG A 93 19.13 12.58 3.98
N LEU A 94 18.49 11.75 3.17
CA LEU A 94 17.03 11.76 3.03
C LEU A 94 16.36 10.88 4.08
N GLU A 95 15.30 11.40 4.70
CA GLU A 95 14.35 10.63 5.49
C GLU A 95 13.06 10.48 4.68
N ILE A 96 12.72 9.25 4.31
CA ILE A 96 11.57 8.97 3.44
C ILE A 96 10.34 8.66 4.29
N ILE A 97 9.29 9.47 4.13
CA ILE A 97 8.07 9.41 4.93
C ILE A 97 6.89 9.06 4.01
N PRO A 98 6.50 7.78 3.92
CA PRO A 98 5.38 7.39 3.09
C PRO A 98 4.03 7.84 3.69
N ARG A 99 3.20 8.45 2.84
CA ARG A 99 1.80 8.84 3.13
C ARG A 99 0.88 8.46 1.98
N ALA A 100 -0.39 8.25 2.29
CA ALA A 100 -1.41 8.07 1.26
C ALA A 100 -1.45 9.30 0.33
N LYS A 101 -1.74 9.09 -0.95
CA LYS A 101 -1.66 10.13 -1.99
C LYS A 101 -2.46 11.39 -1.64
N ASP A 102 -3.68 11.21 -1.15
CA ASP A 102 -4.61 12.25 -0.72
C ASP A 102 -4.17 12.98 0.57
N GLN A 103 -3.23 12.40 1.32
CA GLN A 103 -2.69 12.99 2.55
C GLN A 103 -1.41 13.80 2.33
N LEU A 104 -0.70 13.61 1.22
CA LEU A 104 0.64 14.19 0.99
C LEU A 104 0.69 15.70 1.17
N ILE A 105 -0.23 16.43 0.52
CA ILE A 105 -0.29 17.90 0.59
C ILE A 105 -0.62 18.35 2.01
N SER A 106 -1.59 17.71 2.67
CA SER A 106 -1.95 18.03 4.05
C SER A 106 -0.82 17.76 5.04
N ALA A 107 -0.03 16.70 4.83
CA ALA A 107 1.13 16.37 5.66
C ALA A 107 2.25 17.40 5.51
N LEU A 108 2.47 17.92 4.29
CA LEU A 108 3.40 19.02 4.04
C LEU A 108 2.94 20.31 4.75
N GLN A 109 1.65 20.62 4.72
CA GLN A 109 1.08 21.77 5.44
C GLN A 109 1.25 21.66 6.96
N ARG A 110 1.17 20.44 7.52
CA ARG A 110 1.42 20.19 8.94
C ARG A 110 2.90 20.16 9.33
N GLY A 111 3.82 20.28 8.37
CA GLY A 111 5.26 20.27 8.62
C GLY A 111 5.83 18.87 8.90
N GLU A 112 5.10 17.81 8.52
CA GLU A 112 5.56 16.42 8.67
C GLU A 112 6.75 16.10 7.76
N GLY A 113 6.92 16.86 6.68
CA GLY A 113 8.09 16.80 5.81
C GLY A 113 8.41 18.17 5.21
N ASP A 114 9.55 18.24 4.53
CA ASP A 114 10.08 19.46 3.92
C ASP A 114 9.77 19.50 2.41
N LEU A 115 9.59 18.32 1.80
CA LEU A 115 9.38 18.11 0.36
C LEU A 115 8.33 17.02 0.14
N VAL A 116 7.46 17.17 -0.85
CA VAL A 116 6.59 16.10 -1.38
C VAL A 116 7.08 15.68 -2.76
N ALA A 117 7.38 14.40 -2.91
CA ALA A 117 7.77 13.76 -4.16
C ALA A 117 6.76 12.63 -4.47
N PRO A 118 5.65 12.92 -5.18
CA PRO A 118 4.53 12.00 -5.28
C PRO A 118 4.77 10.86 -6.27
N GLY A 119 5.43 11.13 -7.41
CA GLY A 119 5.57 10.17 -8.51
C GLY A 119 4.30 9.94 -9.33
N GLU A 120 3.27 10.73 -9.07
CA GLU A 120 1.96 10.73 -9.71
C GLU A 120 1.42 12.17 -9.70
N LEU A 121 0.42 12.44 -10.54
CA LEU A 121 -0.23 13.74 -10.55
C LEU A 121 -0.96 13.97 -9.23
N VAL A 122 -0.81 15.18 -8.68
CA VAL A 122 -1.46 15.62 -7.44
C VAL A 122 -2.09 16.97 -7.70
N HIS A 123 -3.41 17.03 -7.52
CA HIS A 123 -4.20 18.24 -7.65
C HIS A 123 -4.05 19.12 -6.39
N LEU A 124 -3.53 20.33 -6.57
CA LEU A 124 -3.54 21.34 -5.50
C LEU A 124 -4.93 21.97 -5.43
N ARG A 125 -5.73 21.59 -4.42
CA ARG A 125 -7.02 22.23 -4.16
C ARG A 125 -6.79 23.61 -3.52
N GLY A 126 -6.66 24.65 -4.34
CA GLY A 126 -6.70 26.07 -3.91
C GLY A 126 -5.36 26.69 -3.47
N ARG A 127 -5.40 27.99 -3.13
CA ARG A 127 -4.26 28.88 -2.81
C ARG A 127 -3.57 28.54 -1.47
N GLY A 128 -3.09 27.33 -1.31
CA GLY A 128 -2.31 26.94 -0.13
C GLY A 128 -0.89 27.52 -0.13
N ASP A 129 -0.24 27.52 1.05
CA ASP A 129 1.19 27.83 1.26
C ASP A 129 2.13 26.77 0.65
N ILE A 130 1.75 26.18 -0.48
CA ILE A 130 2.48 25.15 -1.20
C ILE A 130 2.74 25.66 -2.61
N SER A 131 3.93 25.37 -3.12
CA SER A 131 4.36 25.72 -4.46
C SER A 131 4.94 24.48 -5.16
N PRO A 132 4.62 24.28 -6.44
CA PRO A 132 5.30 23.27 -7.25
C PRO A 132 6.73 23.71 -7.56
N SER A 133 7.63 22.74 -7.73
CA SER A 133 8.91 22.91 -8.41
C SER A 133 8.71 23.18 -9.91
N ALA A 134 9.81 23.35 -10.64
CA ALA A 134 9.82 23.11 -12.07
C ALA A 134 9.24 21.71 -12.38
N PRO A 135 8.49 21.54 -13.47
CA PRO A 135 7.87 20.27 -13.82
C PRO A 135 8.92 19.24 -14.20
N ILE A 136 8.75 18.02 -13.69
CA ILE A 136 9.51 16.83 -14.08
C ILE A 136 9.05 16.38 -15.47
N MET A 137 7.73 16.45 -15.71
CA MET A 137 7.08 16.19 -16.98
C MET A 137 5.90 17.15 -17.11
N THR A 138 5.73 17.75 -18.29
CA THR A 138 4.62 18.64 -18.58
C THR A 138 3.49 17.90 -19.29
N GLN A 139 2.25 18.37 -19.13
CA GLN A 139 1.09 17.90 -19.88
C GLN A 139 0.90 16.38 -19.83
N VAL A 140 0.92 15.81 -18.63
CA VAL A 140 0.91 14.36 -18.43
C VAL A 140 -0.49 13.79 -18.73
N PRO A 141 -0.65 12.94 -19.76
CA PRO A 141 -1.96 12.44 -20.13
C PRO A 141 -2.49 11.44 -19.10
N LEU A 142 -3.76 11.56 -18.72
CA LEU A 142 -4.51 10.55 -17.97
C LEU A 142 -5.23 9.64 -18.95
N VAL A 143 -4.83 8.37 -19.08
CA VAL A 143 -5.27 7.49 -20.16
C VAL A 143 -6.02 6.26 -19.67
N LEU A 144 -6.95 5.79 -20.49
CA LEU A 144 -7.66 4.53 -20.24
C LEU A 144 -6.72 3.32 -20.36
N VAL A 145 -6.86 2.39 -19.42
CA VAL A 145 -6.17 1.11 -19.42
C VAL A 145 -7.18 -0.01 -19.25
N GLY A 146 -7.17 -0.95 -20.19
CA GLY A 146 -7.95 -2.19 -20.13
C GLY A 146 -7.07 -3.42 -20.24
N ARG A 147 -7.68 -4.53 -20.64
CA ARG A 147 -7.00 -5.81 -20.88
C ARG A 147 -7.01 -6.17 -22.36
N LYS A 148 -5.89 -6.65 -22.89
CA LYS A 148 -5.79 -7.17 -24.27
C LYS A 148 -6.81 -8.29 -24.50
N GLY A 149 -7.45 -8.26 -25.67
CA GLY A 149 -8.54 -9.16 -26.03
C GLY A 149 -9.93 -8.70 -25.57
N ALA A 150 -10.01 -7.69 -24.70
CA ALA A 150 -11.28 -7.05 -24.37
C ALA A 150 -11.63 -5.94 -25.40
N ARG A 151 -12.83 -5.35 -25.25
CA ARG A 151 -13.28 -4.22 -26.07
C ARG A 151 -12.28 -3.06 -25.99
N ARG A 152 -11.83 -2.60 -27.15
CA ARG A 152 -11.06 -1.36 -27.30
C ARG A 152 -12.02 -0.18 -27.46
N TYR A 153 -11.72 0.91 -26.78
CA TYR A 153 -12.42 2.17 -26.86
C TYR A 153 -11.63 3.14 -27.74
N ARG A 154 -12.33 4.04 -28.42
CA ARG A 154 -11.73 5.03 -29.34
C ARG A 154 -11.97 6.47 -28.92
N GLN A 155 -12.95 6.69 -28.04
CA GLN A 155 -13.33 8.00 -27.52
C GLN A 155 -14.04 7.86 -26.17
N LEU A 156 -14.01 8.91 -25.37
CA LEU A 156 -14.57 8.93 -24.01
C LEU A 156 -16.07 8.61 -23.97
N ASP A 157 -16.86 9.04 -24.96
CA ASP A 157 -18.30 8.80 -25.03
C ASP A 157 -18.68 7.31 -24.99
N GLN A 158 -17.79 6.44 -25.48
CA GLN A 158 -18.01 4.98 -25.47
C GLN A 158 -17.91 4.39 -24.05
N LEU A 159 -17.42 5.16 -23.08
CA LEU A 159 -17.39 4.81 -21.66
C LEU A 159 -18.68 5.18 -20.93
N SER A 160 -19.66 5.79 -21.61
CA SER A 160 -20.98 6.12 -21.03
C SER A 160 -21.63 4.91 -20.33
N GLY A 161 -21.89 5.06 -19.03
CA GLY A 161 -22.44 4.00 -18.17
C GLY A 161 -21.47 2.83 -17.88
N LYS A 162 -20.17 2.99 -18.14
CA LYS A 162 -19.12 2.07 -17.68
C LYS A 162 -18.56 2.54 -16.34
N THR A 163 -17.92 1.62 -15.62
CA THR A 163 -17.26 1.90 -14.35
C THR A 163 -15.76 1.74 -14.50
N LEU A 164 -14.99 2.70 -14.00
CA LEU A 164 -13.55 2.63 -13.85
C LEU A 164 -13.20 2.27 -12.41
N VAL A 165 -12.25 1.36 -12.21
CA VAL A 165 -11.64 1.17 -10.88
C VAL A 165 -10.44 2.07 -10.71
N LEU A 166 -10.36 2.77 -9.59
CA LEU A 166 -9.27 3.71 -9.30
C LEU A 166 -8.71 3.48 -7.89
N PRO A 167 -7.37 3.60 -7.69
CA PRO A 167 -6.80 3.64 -6.36
C PRO A 167 -7.22 4.92 -5.64
N ALA A 168 -7.23 4.89 -4.30
CA ALA A 168 -7.53 6.06 -3.49
C ALA A 168 -6.61 7.26 -3.85
N GLY A 169 -7.21 8.45 -3.99
CA GLY A 169 -6.47 9.66 -4.34
C GLY A 169 -6.02 9.77 -5.82
N SER A 170 -6.48 8.89 -6.72
CA SER A 170 -6.18 8.99 -8.16
C SER A 170 -6.59 10.35 -8.74
N ALA A 171 -5.68 10.95 -9.53
CA ALA A 171 -5.93 12.22 -10.23
C ALA A 171 -7.05 12.10 -11.28
N VAL A 172 -7.29 10.88 -11.77
CA VAL A 172 -8.35 10.55 -12.72
C VAL A 172 -9.75 10.87 -12.18
N GLY A 173 -9.94 10.82 -10.85
CA GLY A 173 -11.26 11.09 -10.28
C GLY A 173 -11.80 12.48 -10.62
N ALA A 174 -10.95 13.50 -10.61
CA ALA A 174 -11.31 14.86 -11.00
C ALA A 174 -11.59 14.96 -12.51
N ALA A 175 -10.70 14.39 -13.33
CA ALA A 175 -10.88 14.40 -14.79
C ALA A 175 -12.14 13.67 -15.25
N VAL A 176 -12.53 12.57 -14.59
CA VAL A 176 -13.80 11.88 -14.88
C VAL A 176 -15.01 12.75 -14.55
N HIS A 177 -14.92 13.61 -13.53
CA HIS A 177 -16.01 14.54 -13.21
C HIS A 177 -16.24 15.54 -14.36
N GLU A 178 -15.18 16.16 -14.86
CA GLU A 178 -15.22 17.07 -16.01
C GLU A 178 -15.75 16.37 -17.28
N VAL A 179 -15.29 15.14 -17.54
CA VAL A 179 -15.81 14.32 -18.65
C VAL A 179 -17.30 14.03 -18.47
N ASN A 180 -17.75 13.76 -17.24
CA ASN A 180 -19.17 13.50 -16.97
C ASN A 180 -20.06 14.72 -17.21
N GLU A 181 -19.58 15.94 -16.98
CA GLU A 181 -20.30 17.17 -17.37
C GLU A 181 -20.50 17.24 -18.89
N GLN A 182 -19.46 16.91 -19.66
CA GLN A 182 -19.54 16.86 -21.13
C GLN A 182 -20.47 15.73 -21.63
N LEU A 183 -20.51 14.58 -20.94
CA LEU A 183 -21.45 13.51 -21.24
C LEU A 183 -22.89 13.91 -20.94
N ALA A 184 -23.13 14.61 -19.83
CA ALA A 184 -24.45 15.09 -19.44
C ALA A 184 -25.01 16.09 -20.46
N ALA A 185 -24.18 17.02 -20.95
CA ALA A 185 -24.56 17.96 -22.02
C ALA A 185 -25.05 17.25 -23.30
N ARG A 186 -24.57 16.01 -23.54
CA ARG A 186 -24.96 15.16 -24.67
C ARG A 186 -25.99 14.09 -24.30
N LYS A 187 -26.61 14.18 -23.11
CA LYS A 187 -27.61 13.24 -22.58
C LYS A 187 -27.11 11.79 -22.49
N LEU A 188 -25.81 11.60 -22.28
CA LEU A 188 -25.19 10.29 -22.06
C LEU A 188 -25.12 9.97 -20.56
N ARG A 189 -25.05 8.68 -20.22
CA ARG A 189 -24.89 8.23 -18.83
C ARG A 189 -23.48 8.55 -18.33
N PRO A 190 -23.31 8.90 -17.04
CA PRO A 190 -21.99 9.16 -16.49
C PRO A 190 -21.13 7.90 -16.47
N ILE A 191 -19.82 8.10 -16.52
CA ILE A 191 -18.81 7.12 -16.17
C ILE A 191 -18.82 6.99 -14.65
N GLY A 192 -19.05 5.77 -14.16
CA GLY A 192 -18.96 5.44 -12.74
C GLY A 192 -17.50 5.28 -12.28
N ILE A 193 -17.26 5.52 -11.00
CA ILE A 193 -15.97 5.25 -10.35
C ILE A 193 -16.20 4.29 -9.20
N GLU A 194 -15.42 3.21 -9.19
CA GLU A 194 -15.28 2.31 -8.06
C GLU A 194 -13.90 2.58 -7.41
N TRP A 195 -13.90 3.25 -6.27
CA TRP A 195 -12.69 3.51 -5.49
C TRP A 195 -12.29 2.24 -4.74
N LEU A 196 -11.06 1.79 -4.97
CA LEU A 196 -10.54 0.57 -4.36
C LEU A 196 -9.97 0.80 -2.96
N ASP A 197 -9.86 -0.30 -2.20
CA ASP A 197 -9.38 -0.32 -0.82
C ASP A 197 -7.99 0.36 -0.70
N PRO A 198 -7.75 1.17 0.35
CA PRO A 198 -6.48 1.89 0.54
C PRO A 198 -5.23 1.00 0.70
N SER A 199 -5.40 -0.32 0.88
CA SER A 199 -4.28 -1.28 0.80
C SER A 199 -3.76 -1.53 -0.62
N LEU A 200 -4.43 -0.98 -1.64
CA LEU A 200 -4.06 -1.13 -3.05
C LEU A 200 -3.58 0.20 -3.63
N ALA A 201 -2.39 0.19 -4.22
CA ALA A 201 -1.84 1.31 -4.98
C ALA A 201 -2.07 1.13 -6.49
N VAL A 202 -1.66 2.11 -7.30
CA VAL A 202 -1.84 2.12 -8.76
C VAL A 202 -1.37 0.83 -9.43
N GLU A 203 -0.24 0.30 -9.01
CA GLU A 203 0.30 -0.93 -9.54
C GLU A 203 -0.54 -2.17 -9.21
N ASP A 204 -1.21 -2.18 -8.06
CA ASP A 204 -2.10 -3.27 -7.67
C ASP A 204 -3.35 -3.27 -8.52
N VAL A 205 -3.90 -2.09 -8.82
CA VAL A 205 -5.05 -1.93 -9.71
C VAL A 205 -4.71 -2.42 -11.12
N LEU A 206 -3.54 -2.03 -11.64
CA LEU A 206 -3.06 -2.49 -12.95
C LEU A 206 -2.87 -4.02 -12.99
N GLU A 207 -2.33 -4.62 -11.93
CA GLU A 207 -2.23 -6.07 -11.80
C GLU A 207 -3.62 -6.75 -11.83
N MET A 208 -4.61 -6.20 -11.14
CA MET A 208 -5.98 -6.73 -11.10
C MET A 208 -6.72 -6.55 -12.44
N VAL A 209 -6.48 -5.46 -13.17
CA VAL A 209 -7.00 -5.26 -14.54
C VAL A 209 -6.38 -6.25 -15.51
N GLN A 210 -5.06 -6.46 -15.46
CA GLN A 210 -4.39 -7.49 -16.26
C GLN A 210 -4.95 -8.90 -15.95
N ALA A 211 -5.17 -9.21 -14.68
CA ALA A 211 -5.76 -10.49 -14.26
C ALA A 211 -7.20 -10.66 -14.79
N GLY A 212 -7.88 -9.57 -15.15
CA GLY A 212 -9.29 -9.53 -15.54
C GLY A 212 -10.24 -9.63 -14.35
N ILE A 213 -9.77 -9.26 -13.16
CA ILE A 213 -10.64 -9.07 -12.00
C ILE A 213 -11.48 -7.81 -12.21
N TYR A 214 -10.84 -6.76 -12.73
CA TYR A 214 -11.51 -5.53 -13.13
C TYR A 214 -11.36 -5.30 -14.64
N PRO A 215 -12.38 -4.73 -15.31
CA PRO A 215 -12.34 -4.55 -16.76
C PRO A 215 -11.50 -3.34 -17.19
N LEU A 216 -11.58 -2.24 -16.43
CA LEU A 216 -11.07 -0.93 -16.83
C LEU A 216 -10.54 -0.14 -15.63
N THR A 217 -9.40 0.52 -15.83
CA THR A 217 -8.87 1.56 -14.96
C THR A 217 -8.39 2.72 -15.83
N ALA A 218 -7.92 3.81 -15.22
CA ALA A 218 -7.21 4.87 -15.91
C ALA A 218 -6.10 5.41 -15.01
N VAL A 219 -5.02 5.87 -15.62
CA VAL A 219 -3.79 6.28 -14.94
C VAL A 219 -2.97 7.20 -15.84
N GLU A 220 -2.01 7.92 -15.28
CA GLU A 220 -0.98 8.66 -16.01
C GLU A 220 -0.26 7.77 -17.05
N LEU A 221 -0.15 8.25 -18.29
CA LEU A 221 0.44 7.52 -19.42
C LEU A 221 1.86 6.98 -19.12
N PRO A 222 2.79 7.74 -18.49
CA PRO A 222 4.11 7.22 -18.16
C PRO A 222 4.06 5.99 -17.24
N ILE A 223 3.09 5.96 -16.31
CA ILE A 223 2.88 4.82 -15.41
C ILE A 223 2.30 3.65 -16.20
N ALA A 224 1.27 3.87 -17.02
CA ALA A 224 0.68 2.83 -17.87
C ALA A 224 1.74 2.16 -18.77
N GLN A 225 2.57 2.96 -19.44
CA GLN A 225 3.64 2.47 -20.31
C GLN A 225 4.74 1.73 -19.53
N ARG A 226 5.14 2.24 -18.36
CA ARG A 226 6.10 1.57 -17.48
C ARG A 226 5.62 0.17 -17.11
N TRP A 227 4.39 0.07 -16.61
CA TRP A 227 3.82 -1.19 -16.13
C TRP A 227 3.48 -2.16 -17.27
N ALA A 228 3.16 -1.66 -18.47
CA ALA A 228 2.97 -2.51 -19.65
C ALA A 228 4.24 -3.32 -20.05
N LYS A 229 5.44 -2.87 -19.67
CA LYS A 229 6.71 -3.62 -19.90
C LYS A 229 6.78 -4.94 -19.13
N VAL A 230 5.95 -5.08 -18.10
CA VAL A 230 6.00 -6.15 -17.12
C VAL A 230 4.63 -6.83 -16.95
N LEU A 231 3.55 -6.15 -17.33
CA LEU A 231 2.18 -6.64 -17.41
C LEU A 231 1.74 -6.77 -18.90
N PRO A 232 2.11 -7.86 -19.60
CA PRO A 232 1.97 -7.95 -21.06
C PRO A 232 0.53 -8.02 -21.58
N LYS A 233 -0.46 -8.32 -20.72
CA LYS A 233 -1.89 -8.34 -21.06
C LYS A 233 -2.58 -7.00 -20.82
N LEU A 234 -1.89 -5.96 -20.32
CA LEU A 234 -2.46 -4.62 -20.29
C LEU A 234 -2.63 -4.06 -21.70
N GLN A 235 -3.75 -3.37 -21.91
CA GLN A 235 -4.04 -2.60 -23.11
C GLN A 235 -4.13 -1.13 -22.73
N VAL A 236 -3.03 -0.40 -22.91
CA VAL A 236 -2.98 1.05 -22.77
C VAL A 236 -3.64 1.68 -24.00
N GLN A 237 -4.53 2.64 -23.80
CA GLN A 237 -5.30 3.31 -24.88
C GLN A 237 -5.06 4.81 -24.81
N PRO A 238 -3.88 5.32 -25.26
CA PRO A 238 -3.56 6.74 -25.19
C PRO A 238 -4.52 7.63 -25.97
N GLU A 239 -5.21 7.07 -26.97
CA GLU A 239 -6.25 7.77 -27.73
C GLU A 239 -7.50 8.09 -26.90
N VAL A 240 -7.71 7.42 -25.77
CA VAL A 240 -8.81 7.69 -24.83
C VAL A 240 -8.22 8.30 -23.56
N ALA A 241 -8.00 9.62 -23.62
CA ALA A 241 -7.43 10.39 -22.55
C ALA A 241 -8.47 11.30 -21.89
N PHE A 242 -8.44 11.37 -20.56
CA PHE A 242 -9.38 12.12 -19.73
C PHE A 242 -8.94 13.58 -19.52
N SER A 243 -7.63 13.82 -19.52
CA SER A 243 -7.02 15.15 -19.40
C SER A 243 -5.55 15.08 -19.86
N HIS A 244 -4.99 16.24 -20.22
CA HIS A 244 -3.59 16.43 -20.60
C HIS A 244 -2.98 17.70 -19.98
N ASP A 245 -3.64 18.32 -19.02
CA ASP A 245 -3.34 19.72 -18.65
C ASP A 245 -2.41 19.83 -17.44
N ASP A 246 -2.16 18.72 -16.73
CA ASP A 246 -1.42 18.74 -15.48
C ASP A 246 0.07 18.39 -15.64
N ASP A 247 0.88 19.11 -14.87
CA ASP A 247 2.31 18.89 -14.78
C ASP A 247 2.69 18.01 -13.57
N LEU A 248 3.56 17.03 -13.80
CA LEU A 248 4.13 16.23 -12.73
C LEU A 248 5.28 17.00 -12.07
N SER A 249 5.08 17.43 -10.82
CA SER A 249 6.04 18.23 -10.06
C SER A 249 6.30 17.67 -8.66
N TRP A 250 7.37 18.15 -8.02
CA TRP A 250 7.51 18.08 -6.57
C TRP A 250 6.84 19.29 -5.92
N PHE A 251 6.47 19.17 -4.65
CA PHE A 251 5.79 20.24 -3.92
C PHE A 251 6.53 20.58 -2.64
N ILE A 252 6.63 21.88 -2.35
CA ILE A 252 7.35 22.44 -1.21
C ILE A 252 6.47 23.52 -0.59
N ARG A 253 6.68 23.87 0.69
CA ARG A 253 6.08 25.07 1.27
C ARG A 253 6.58 26.32 0.53
N ARG A 254 5.69 27.29 0.31
CA ARG A 254 5.96 28.50 -0.49
C ARG A 254 7.18 29.28 0.01
N ASP A 255 7.38 29.33 1.32
CA ASP A 255 8.47 30.09 1.94
C ASP A 255 9.84 29.39 1.81
N ALA A 256 9.90 28.11 1.42
CA ALA A 256 11.14 27.36 1.23
C ALA A 256 11.74 27.59 -0.18
N HIS A 257 12.03 28.86 -0.47
CA HIS A 257 12.45 29.33 -1.79
C HIS A 257 13.83 28.83 -2.20
N LEU A 258 14.78 28.68 -1.27
CA LEU A 258 16.12 28.16 -1.58
C LEU A 258 16.10 26.65 -1.91
N LEU A 259 15.27 25.88 -1.19
CA LEU A 259 15.04 24.47 -1.44
C LEU A 259 14.38 24.28 -2.82
N ARG A 260 13.31 25.05 -3.11
CA ARG A 260 12.68 25.06 -4.44
C ARG A 260 13.68 25.39 -5.53
N ALA A 261 14.45 26.47 -5.39
CA ALA A 261 15.44 26.86 -6.39
C ALA A 261 16.55 25.81 -6.58
N SER A 262 16.88 25.03 -5.54
CA SER A 262 17.82 23.91 -5.63
C SER A 262 17.21 22.72 -6.39
N ILE A 263 15.92 22.44 -6.20
CA ILE A 263 15.19 21.41 -6.94
C ILE A 263 15.09 21.79 -8.42
N ASP A 264 14.72 23.03 -8.71
CA ASP A 264 14.58 23.52 -10.09
C ASP A 264 15.91 23.43 -10.86
N ARG A 265 17.02 23.79 -10.21
CA ARG A 265 18.38 23.60 -10.76
C ARG A 265 18.72 22.13 -10.98
N PHE A 266 18.37 21.26 -10.04
CA PHE A 266 18.56 19.82 -10.21
C PHE A 266 17.79 19.28 -11.43
N PHE A 267 16.52 19.65 -11.61
CA PHE A 267 15.71 19.19 -12.74
C PHE A 267 16.15 19.72 -14.10
N LYS A 268 16.80 20.89 -14.16
CA LYS A 268 17.40 21.40 -15.40
C LYS A 268 18.37 20.38 -16.02
N ASP A 269 19.23 19.79 -15.19
CA ASP A 269 20.31 18.90 -15.64
C ASP A 269 19.99 17.41 -15.45
N TYR A 270 19.04 17.08 -14.58
CA TYR A 270 18.67 15.69 -14.32
C TYR A 270 18.01 15.05 -15.53
N ARG A 271 18.51 13.88 -15.92
CA ARG A 271 17.88 12.99 -16.90
C ARG A 271 17.77 11.61 -16.28
N SER A 272 16.59 11.00 -16.39
CA SER A 272 16.42 9.61 -15.98
C SER A 272 17.37 8.72 -16.78
N PRO A 273 18.15 7.83 -16.12
CA PRO A 273 18.99 6.87 -16.81
C PRO A 273 18.19 5.98 -17.77
N ALA A 274 18.76 5.62 -18.93
CA ALA A 274 18.08 4.77 -19.92
C ALA A 274 17.70 3.39 -19.34
N ASP A 275 18.48 2.89 -18.39
CA ASP A 275 18.31 1.61 -17.71
C ASP A 275 17.51 1.71 -16.39
N GLN A 276 16.84 2.84 -16.12
CA GLN A 276 16.10 3.07 -14.87
C GLN A 276 15.12 1.95 -14.49
N ASP A 277 14.66 1.18 -15.48
CA ASP A 277 13.68 0.10 -15.34
C ASP A 277 14.28 -1.29 -15.26
N ALA A 278 15.60 -1.44 -15.36
CA ALA A 278 16.24 -2.75 -15.44
C ALA A 278 15.97 -3.60 -14.17
N VAL A 279 16.14 -3.00 -12.99
CA VAL A 279 15.84 -3.66 -11.70
C VAL A 279 14.34 -3.92 -11.56
N PHE A 280 13.52 -2.90 -11.84
CA PHE A 280 12.05 -3.02 -11.83
C PHE A 280 11.59 -4.21 -12.69
N GLN A 281 11.99 -4.27 -13.96
CA GLN A 281 11.61 -5.36 -14.85
C GLN A 281 12.11 -6.72 -14.36
N ARG A 282 13.35 -6.81 -13.87
CA ARG A 282 13.93 -8.07 -13.36
C ARG A 282 13.14 -8.61 -12.16
N VAL A 283 12.86 -7.75 -11.19
CA VAL A 283 12.12 -8.10 -9.98
C VAL A 283 10.69 -8.51 -10.35
N TYR A 284 10.00 -7.65 -11.08
CA TYR A 284 8.57 -7.80 -11.30
C TYR A 284 8.22 -8.93 -12.27
N ARG A 285 8.99 -9.16 -13.34
CA ARG A 285 8.71 -10.25 -14.31
C ARG A 285 8.51 -11.62 -13.65
N ARG A 286 9.10 -11.85 -12.48
CA ARG A 286 8.99 -13.10 -11.71
C ARG A 286 7.80 -13.14 -10.75
N LEU A 287 7.21 -11.99 -10.43
CA LEU A 287 6.15 -11.83 -9.42
C LEU A 287 4.72 -11.87 -10.01
N PHE A 288 4.56 -11.72 -11.33
CA PHE A 288 3.23 -11.68 -11.96
C PHE A 288 2.55 -13.04 -12.02
N ARG A 289 1.77 -13.33 -10.98
CA ARG A 289 0.94 -14.53 -10.89
C ARG A 289 -0.45 -14.24 -10.29
N VAL A 290 -0.93 -13.02 -10.42
CA VAL A 290 -2.32 -12.69 -10.07
C VAL A 290 -3.21 -13.23 -11.18
N HIS A 291 -4.10 -14.16 -10.83
CA HIS A 291 -5.10 -14.74 -11.71
C HIS A 291 -6.49 -14.29 -11.26
N ASN A 292 -7.49 -14.38 -12.13
CA ASN A 292 -8.85 -14.03 -11.73
C ASN A 292 -9.46 -15.15 -10.87
N PRO A 293 -9.72 -14.92 -9.56
CA PRO A 293 -10.34 -15.93 -8.72
C PRO A 293 -11.85 -16.07 -8.95
N LEU A 294 -12.44 -15.18 -9.75
CA LEU A 294 -13.86 -15.14 -10.11
C LEU A 294 -14.13 -15.72 -11.51
N GLY A 295 -13.14 -16.39 -12.11
CA GLY A 295 -13.35 -17.12 -13.36
C GLY A 295 -14.33 -18.29 -13.17
N GLY A 296 -15.01 -18.71 -14.24
CA GLY A 296 -16.04 -19.75 -14.14
C GLY A 296 -15.53 -21.11 -13.63
N ILE A 297 -14.27 -21.47 -13.92
CA ILE A 297 -13.65 -22.71 -13.38
C ILE A 297 -13.35 -22.53 -11.89
N GLU A 298 -12.81 -21.37 -11.53
CA GLU A 298 -12.43 -21.02 -10.17
C GLU A 298 -13.64 -20.93 -9.25
N LEU A 299 -14.76 -20.35 -9.71
CA LEU A 299 -16.01 -20.30 -8.95
C LEU A 299 -16.57 -21.69 -8.68
N ARG A 300 -16.57 -22.60 -9.67
CA ARG A 300 -16.99 -24.00 -9.45
C ARG A 300 -16.08 -24.73 -8.46
N ARG A 301 -14.78 -24.43 -8.46
CA ARG A 301 -13.86 -24.98 -7.44
C ARG A 301 -14.17 -24.41 -6.07
N LEU A 302 -14.41 -23.10 -5.98
CA LEU A 302 -14.76 -22.41 -4.74
C LEU A 302 -16.04 -23.00 -4.14
N GLU A 303 -17.09 -23.18 -4.94
CA GLU A 303 -18.35 -23.80 -4.52
C GLU A 303 -18.13 -25.15 -3.82
N LYS A 304 -17.28 -26.02 -4.38
CA LYS A 304 -16.98 -27.35 -3.80
C LYS A 304 -16.30 -27.30 -2.43
N VAL A 305 -15.48 -26.28 -2.17
CA VAL A 305 -14.73 -26.15 -0.91
C VAL A 305 -15.33 -25.12 0.06
N ARG A 306 -16.34 -24.37 -0.37
CA ARG A 306 -16.97 -23.31 0.41
C ARG A 306 -17.51 -23.79 1.77
N PRO A 307 -18.24 -24.92 1.88
CA PRO A 307 -18.82 -25.34 3.16
C PRO A 307 -17.75 -25.57 4.23
N VAL A 308 -16.66 -26.25 3.88
CA VAL A 308 -15.56 -26.54 4.81
C VAL A 308 -14.78 -25.26 5.19
N LEU A 309 -14.60 -24.34 4.25
CA LEU A 309 -13.97 -23.05 4.52
C LEU A 309 -14.82 -22.22 5.49
N GLN A 310 -16.14 -22.13 5.26
CA GLN A 310 -17.07 -21.41 6.14
C GLN A 310 -17.08 -22.00 7.55
N GLN A 311 -17.27 -23.32 7.66
CA GLN A 311 -17.33 -24.02 8.94
C GLN A 311 -16.10 -23.76 9.81
N TYR A 312 -14.91 -23.88 9.23
CA TYR A 312 -13.67 -23.70 10.00
C TYR A 312 -13.28 -22.23 10.16
N ALA A 313 -13.73 -21.33 9.30
CA ALA A 313 -13.58 -19.89 9.53
C ALA A 313 -14.42 -19.44 10.74
N GLU A 314 -15.70 -19.81 10.77
CA GLU A 314 -16.64 -19.48 11.86
C GLU A 314 -16.13 -20.00 13.21
N ARG A 315 -15.76 -21.29 13.29
CA ARG A 315 -15.20 -21.91 14.51
C ARG A 315 -13.95 -21.21 15.06
N ASN A 316 -13.25 -20.44 14.23
CA ASN A 316 -12.02 -19.74 14.60
C ASN A 316 -12.17 -18.21 14.62
N GLY A 317 -13.39 -17.68 14.47
CA GLY A 317 -13.63 -16.24 14.43
C GLY A 317 -12.94 -15.54 13.26
N LEU A 318 -12.84 -16.21 12.12
CA LEU A 318 -12.28 -15.69 10.88
C LEU A 318 -13.39 -15.44 9.86
N ASP A 319 -13.18 -14.46 8.99
CA ASP A 319 -13.96 -14.33 7.76
C ASP A 319 -13.56 -15.44 6.78
N TRP A 320 -14.54 -16.21 6.30
CA TRP A 320 -14.32 -17.32 5.36
C TRP A 320 -13.67 -16.88 4.05
N LEU A 321 -13.86 -15.62 3.63
CA LEU A 321 -13.21 -15.07 2.45
C LEU A 321 -11.71 -14.92 2.62
N ASN A 322 -11.22 -14.74 3.85
CA ASN A 322 -9.77 -14.80 4.11
C ASN A 322 -9.24 -16.22 3.88
N LEU A 323 -9.96 -17.26 4.33
CA LEU A 323 -9.56 -18.65 4.05
C LEU A 323 -9.67 -18.98 2.56
N ALA A 324 -10.71 -18.50 1.86
CA ALA A 324 -10.84 -18.68 0.41
C ALA A 324 -9.69 -18.02 -0.36
N ALA A 325 -9.29 -16.81 0.03
CA ALA A 325 -8.17 -16.10 -0.58
C ALA A 325 -6.84 -16.83 -0.37
N VAL A 326 -6.59 -17.36 0.84
CA VAL A 326 -5.42 -18.20 1.12
C VAL A 326 -5.50 -19.50 0.30
N ALA A 327 -6.62 -20.21 0.30
CA ALA A 327 -6.81 -21.44 -0.47
C ALA A 327 -6.55 -21.24 -1.98
N TYR A 328 -7.01 -20.11 -2.53
CA TYR A 328 -6.75 -19.77 -3.93
C TYR A 328 -5.26 -19.49 -4.18
N LYS A 329 -4.61 -18.74 -3.29
CA LYS A 329 -3.17 -18.47 -3.39
C LYS A 329 -2.33 -19.74 -3.28
N GLU A 330 -2.70 -20.66 -2.40
CA GLU A 330 -1.95 -21.86 -2.08
C GLU A 330 -2.13 -22.97 -3.13
N SER A 331 -3.36 -23.24 -3.55
CA SER A 331 -3.66 -24.39 -4.42
C SER A 331 -4.55 -24.08 -5.63
N THR A 332 -4.93 -22.82 -5.84
CA THR A 332 -5.99 -22.46 -6.81
C THR A 332 -7.29 -23.25 -6.55
N LEU A 333 -7.62 -23.38 -5.26
CA LEU A 333 -8.80 -24.09 -4.75
C LEU A 333 -8.82 -25.58 -5.10
N ASN A 334 -7.65 -26.23 -5.10
CA ASN A 334 -7.51 -27.66 -5.41
C ASN A 334 -7.19 -28.50 -4.15
N PRO A 335 -8.14 -29.26 -3.62
CA PRO A 335 -7.93 -30.15 -2.46
C PRO A 335 -6.89 -31.26 -2.69
N ALA A 336 -6.58 -31.62 -3.93
CA ALA A 336 -5.61 -32.65 -4.27
C ALA A 336 -4.20 -32.09 -4.57
N ALA A 337 -3.98 -30.78 -4.39
CA ALA A 337 -2.71 -30.16 -4.68
C ALA A 337 -1.57 -30.72 -3.82
N ARG A 338 -0.40 -30.91 -4.45
CA ARG A 338 0.85 -31.30 -3.79
C ARG A 338 1.89 -30.21 -4.06
N GLY A 339 2.41 -29.62 -3.00
CA GLY A 339 3.40 -28.55 -3.07
C GLY A 339 4.80 -29.01 -2.73
N ALA A 340 5.73 -28.07 -2.72
CA ALA A 340 7.09 -28.30 -2.26
C ALA A 340 7.12 -28.60 -0.75
N GLY A 341 8.18 -29.28 -0.29
CA GLY A 341 8.42 -29.49 1.15
C GLY A 341 7.33 -30.27 1.88
N ASN A 342 6.68 -31.22 1.20
CA ASN A 342 5.57 -32.03 1.73
C ASN A 342 4.30 -31.23 2.10
N ALA A 343 4.15 -30.00 1.57
CA ALA A 343 2.89 -29.28 1.65
C ALA A 343 1.80 -30.01 0.84
N THR A 344 0.61 -30.14 1.41
CA THR A 344 -0.50 -30.88 0.78
C THR A 344 -1.81 -30.16 0.92
N GLY A 345 -2.72 -30.42 -0.01
CA GLY A 345 -4.13 -30.09 0.09
C GLY A 345 -4.47 -28.64 -0.26
N LEU A 346 -5.72 -28.29 0.02
CA LEU A 346 -6.32 -26.99 -0.33
C LEU A 346 -5.52 -25.79 0.19
N MET A 347 -4.99 -25.90 1.41
CA MET A 347 -4.30 -24.84 2.14
C MET A 347 -2.77 -25.01 2.16
N GLN A 348 -2.24 -26.01 1.44
CA GLN A 348 -0.80 -26.32 1.37
C GLN A 348 -0.13 -26.42 2.75
N VAL A 349 -0.78 -27.13 3.68
CA VAL A 349 -0.28 -27.34 5.04
C VAL A 349 0.81 -28.42 5.04
N THR A 350 1.88 -28.22 5.81
CA THR A 350 2.93 -29.23 6.04
C THR A 350 2.61 -30.06 7.30
N PRO A 351 3.10 -31.30 7.42
CA PRO A 351 2.88 -32.11 8.62
C PRO A 351 3.38 -31.46 9.91
N ALA A 352 4.49 -30.70 9.84
CA ALA A 352 5.02 -29.96 10.99
C ALA A 352 4.07 -28.85 11.45
N ALA A 353 3.54 -28.06 10.51
CA ALA A 353 2.56 -27.01 10.81
C ALA A 353 1.24 -27.58 11.33
N ALA A 354 0.81 -28.73 10.83
CA ALA A 354 -0.38 -29.41 11.34
C ALA A 354 -0.23 -29.86 12.80
N ARG A 355 0.93 -30.45 13.13
CA ARG A 355 1.27 -30.89 14.49
C ARG A 355 1.33 -29.72 15.48
N SER A 356 1.85 -28.56 15.07
CA SER A 356 1.92 -27.39 15.96
C SER A 356 0.56 -26.86 16.42
N VAL A 357 -0.51 -27.20 15.70
CA VAL A 357 -1.91 -26.88 16.06
C VAL A 357 -2.75 -28.10 16.42
N GLY A 358 -2.10 -29.24 16.68
CA GLY A 358 -2.75 -30.47 17.14
C GLY A 358 -3.71 -31.07 16.12
N VAL A 359 -3.39 -31.01 14.82
CA VAL A 359 -4.18 -31.61 13.75
C VAL A 359 -3.38 -32.69 13.03
N GLY A 360 -3.89 -33.92 13.04
CA GLY A 360 -3.38 -35.05 12.26
C GLY A 360 -4.06 -35.20 10.90
N ASP A 361 -3.55 -36.13 10.08
CA ASP A 361 -4.12 -36.56 8.79
C ASP A 361 -4.55 -35.40 7.87
N ILE A 362 -3.57 -34.59 7.45
CA ILE A 362 -3.79 -33.39 6.62
C ILE A 362 -4.10 -33.65 5.15
N HIS A 363 -4.16 -34.92 4.74
CA HIS A 363 -4.59 -35.32 3.40
C HIS A 363 -6.12 -35.24 3.27
N ARG A 364 -6.86 -35.29 4.39
CA ARG A 364 -8.29 -35.02 4.42
C ARG A 364 -8.55 -33.53 4.31
N LEU A 365 -9.47 -33.14 3.42
CA LEU A 365 -9.84 -31.74 3.17
C LEU A 365 -10.18 -30.99 4.46
N GLU A 366 -11.03 -31.56 5.32
CA GLU A 366 -11.42 -30.93 6.59
C GLU A 366 -10.23 -30.69 7.51
N ASN A 367 -9.35 -31.67 7.68
CA ASN A 367 -8.18 -31.55 8.54
C ASN A 367 -7.19 -30.52 7.98
N ASN A 368 -7.05 -30.46 6.65
CA ASN A 368 -6.22 -29.49 5.97
C ASN A 368 -6.68 -28.04 6.25
N VAL A 369 -7.99 -27.79 6.08
CA VAL A 369 -8.59 -26.48 6.35
C VAL A 369 -8.56 -26.16 7.84
N ARG A 370 -8.90 -27.12 8.69
CA ARG A 370 -8.86 -26.99 10.15
C ARG A 370 -7.48 -26.59 10.65
N ALA A 371 -6.42 -27.23 10.15
CA ALA A 371 -5.05 -26.92 10.53
C ALA A 371 -4.69 -25.47 10.18
N SER A 372 -4.95 -25.07 8.92
CA SER A 372 -4.66 -23.70 8.47
C SER A 372 -5.47 -22.64 9.25
N ALA A 373 -6.78 -22.87 9.44
CA ALA A 373 -7.65 -21.96 10.19
C ALA A 373 -7.20 -21.79 11.65
N ARG A 374 -6.88 -22.90 12.35
CA ARG A 374 -6.37 -22.84 13.74
C ARG A 374 -5.03 -22.12 13.81
N TYR A 375 -4.15 -22.31 12.83
CA TYR A 375 -2.84 -21.68 12.79
C TYR A 375 -2.94 -20.17 12.52
N LEU A 376 -3.75 -19.74 11.54
CA LEU A 376 -4.01 -18.32 11.30
C LEU A 376 -4.63 -17.64 12.52
N ALA A 377 -5.62 -18.29 13.15
CA ALA A 377 -6.25 -17.77 14.37
C ALA A 377 -5.29 -17.72 15.57
N SER A 378 -4.37 -18.68 15.70
CA SER A 378 -3.37 -18.65 16.77
C SER A 378 -2.37 -17.51 16.58
N LEU A 379 -1.87 -17.31 15.35
CA LEU A 379 -0.99 -16.18 15.02
C LEU A 379 -1.65 -14.84 15.31
N ARG A 380 -2.90 -14.67 14.85
CA ARG A 380 -3.71 -13.48 15.12
C ARG A 380 -3.84 -13.21 16.62
N ARG A 381 -4.22 -14.22 17.41
CA ARG A 381 -4.43 -14.08 18.86
C ARG A 381 -3.14 -13.81 19.63
N GLN A 382 -2.06 -14.50 19.28
CA GLN A 382 -0.79 -14.42 20.01
C GLN A 382 0.01 -13.15 19.69
N PHE A 383 0.00 -12.70 18.43
CA PHE A 383 0.90 -11.65 17.96
C PHE A 383 0.20 -10.36 17.53
N PHE A 384 -1.08 -10.43 17.14
CA PHE A 384 -1.79 -9.33 16.47
C PHE A 384 -3.19 -9.07 17.07
N SER A 385 -3.37 -9.33 18.37
CA SER A 385 -4.63 -9.13 19.10
C SER A 385 -4.88 -7.68 19.52
N SER A 386 -3.88 -6.80 19.41
CA SER A 386 -4.00 -5.39 19.76
C SER A 386 -5.13 -4.70 18.97
N PRO A 387 -5.96 -3.88 19.63
CA PRO A 387 -7.02 -3.12 18.96
C PRO A 387 -6.47 -2.03 18.02
N ARG A 388 -5.17 -1.72 18.09
CA ARG A 388 -4.50 -0.76 17.19
C ARG A 388 -4.50 -1.19 15.73
N PHE A 389 -4.60 -2.48 15.46
CA PHE A 389 -4.71 -2.98 14.10
C PHE A 389 -6.17 -2.91 13.63
N ASN A 390 -6.42 -2.22 12.52
CA ASN A 390 -7.62 -2.48 11.74
C ASN A 390 -7.56 -3.92 11.16
N GLU A 391 -8.71 -4.45 10.74
CA GLU A 391 -8.82 -5.85 10.35
C GLU A 391 -7.97 -6.22 9.13
N ARG A 392 -7.85 -5.33 8.13
CA ARG A 392 -7.04 -5.58 6.93
C ARG A 392 -5.55 -5.66 7.28
N GLU A 393 -5.05 -4.71 8.05
CA GLU A 393 -3.65 -4.71 8.51
C GLU A 393 -3.37 -5.91 9.40
N ARG A 394 -4.29 -6.25 10.31
CA ARG A 394 -4.19 -7.43 11.18
C ARG A 394 -4.05 -8.71 10.38
N MET A 395 -4.89 -8.88 9.35
CA MET A 395 -4.80 -10.03 8.47
C MET A 395 -3.50 -10.02 7.67
N ALA A 396 -3.07 -8.87 7.15
CA ALA A 396 -1.82 -8.74 6.41
C ALA A 396 -0.59 -9.17 7.25
N PHE A 397 -0.51 -8.71 8.50
CA PHE A 397 0.52 -9.17 9.45
C PHE A 397 0.41 -10.67 9.77
N THR A 398 -0.82 -11.18 9.90
CA THR A 398 -1.07 -12.61 10.15
C THR A 398 -0.59 -13.46 8.97
N LEU A 399 -0.84 -13.03 7.73
CA LEU A 399 -0.38 -13.69 6.50
C LEU A 399 1.14 -13.61 6.35
N ALA A 400 1.75 -12.46 6.69
CA ALA A 400 3.20 -12.34 6.74
C ALA A 400 3.79 -13.33 7.75
N ALA A 401 3.21 -13.43 8.95
CA ALA A 401 3.67 -14.35 9.98
C ALA A 401 3.45 -15.82 9.60
N TYR A 402 2.37 -16.11 8.88
CA TYR A 402 2.12 -17.43 8.29
C TYR A 402 3.21 -17.81 7.28
N ASN A 403 3.69 -16.85 6.49
CA ASN A 403 4.66 -17.08 5.43
C ASN A 403 6.13 -17.13 5.91
N ILE A 404 6.55 -16.20 6.76
CA ILE A 404 7.97 -16.04 7.17
C ILE A 404 8.22 -16.18 8.68
N GLY A 405 7.19 -16.53 9.44
CA GLY A 405 7.24 -16.69 10.90
C GLY A 405 6.96 -15.40 11.68
N PRO A 406 6.26 -15.48 12.83
CA PRO A 406 5.83 -14.29 13.57
C PRO A 406 6.99 -13.50 14.19
N GLN A 407 8.06 -14.16 14.67
CA GLN A 407 9.21 -13.46 15.26
C GLN A 407 9.90 -12.55 14.24
N ARG A 408 10.03 -13.02 12.99
CA ARG A 408 10.58 -12.21 11.90
C ARG A 408 9.69 -11.00 11.61
N VAL A 409 8.36 -11.17 11.61
CA VAL A 409 7.42 -10.05 11.46
C VAL A 409 7.53 -9.05 12.60
N GLN A 410 7.69 -9.49 13.85
CA GLN A 410 7.92 -8.59 14.99
C GLN A 410 9.23 -7.80 14.84
N HIS A 411 10.30 -8.41 14.35
CA HIS A 411 11.55 -7.71 14.03
C HIS A 411 11.34 -6.63 12.95
N LEU A 412 10.62 -6.95 11.87
CA LEU A 412 10.30 -5.99 10.81
C LEU A 412 9.49 -4.79 11.34
N ARG A 413 8.54 -5.03 12.25
CA ARG A 413 7.79 -3.95 12.92
C ARG A 413 8.68 -3.07 13.81
N ALA A 414 9.59 -3.69 14.57
CA ALA A 414 10.54 -2.95 15.41
C ALA A 414 11.49 -2.09 14.56
N GLU A 415 11.96 -2.62 13.43
CA GLU A 415 12.75 -1.87 12.46
C GLU A 415 11.95 -0.73 11.82
N ALA A 416 10.71 -0.98 11.39
CA ALA A 416 9.83 0.05 10.84
C ALA A 416 9.69 1.23 11.82
N LYS A 417 9.46 0.94 13.11
CA LYS A 417 9.41 1.97 14.15
C LYS A 417 10.73 2.74 14.28
N ARG A 418 11.88 2.05 14.23
CA ARG A 418 13.21 2.71 14.28
C ARG A 418 13.44 3.64 13.08
N ARG A 419 12.81 3.37 11.95
CA ARG A 419 12.87 4.18 10.72
C ARG A 419 11.78 5.24 10.63
N GLY A 420 11.00 5.48 11.70
CA GLY A 420 9.91 6.46 11.69
C GLY A 420 8.67 6.04 10.89
N LEU A 421 8.61 4.78 10.44
CA LEU A 421 7.44 4.21 9.75
C LEU A 421 6.39 3.75 10.77
N ASN A 422 5.14 3.56 10.31
CA ASN A 422 4.07 3.06 11.16
C ASN A 422 4.24 1.53 11.38
N PRO A 423 4.58 1.04 12.59
CA PRO A 423 4.77 -0.38 12.84
C PRO A 423 3.46 -1.17 12.96
N ASP A 424 2.32 -0.49 13.01
CA ASP A 424 0.99 -1.08 13.13
C ASP A 424 0.25 -1.12 11.78
N GLN A 425 0.94 -0.76 10.69
CA GLN A 425 0.46 -0.83 9.31
C GLN A 425 1.42 -1.70 8.48
N TRP A 426 0.91 -2.73 7.82
CA TRP A 426 1.67 -3.57 6.90
C TRP A 426 1.83 -2.87 5.55
N PHE A 427 0.72 -2.54 4.90
CA PHE A 427 0.72 -2.03 3.53
C PHE A 427 1.43 -0.69 3.45
N PHE A 428 2.39 -0.60 2.52
CA PHE A 428 3.25 0.55 2.27
C PHE A 428 4.07 1.07 3.46
N GLN A 429 4.12 0.35 4.57
CA GLN A 429 4.86 0.73 5.78
C GLN A 429 5.81 -0.42 6.14
N VAL A 430 5.39 -1.38 6.97
CA VAL A 430 6.26 -2.51 7.35
C VAL A 430 6.65 -3.38 6.15
N GLU A 431 5.82 -3.48 5.12
CA GLU A 431 6.17 -4.25 3.92
C GLU A 431 7.38 -3.68 3.16
N ARG A 432 7.69 -2.38 3.31
CA ARG A 432 8.90 -1.76 2.71
C ARG A 432 10.16 -2.34 3.34
N VAL A 433 10.15 -2.44 4.67
CA VAL A 433 11.23 -3.07 5.43
C VAL A 433 11.33 -4.56 5.06
N ALA A 434 10.20 -5.23 4.87
CA ALA A 434 10.17 -6.63 4.43
C ALA A 434 10.79 -6.80 3.03
N ALA A 435 10.42 -5.95 2.06
CA ALA A 435 10.96 -5.97 0.70
C ALA A 435 12.47 -5.73 0.66
N GLU A 436 12.99 -4.89 1.56
CA GLU A 436 14.41 -4.59 1.68
C GLU A 436 15.21 -5.72 2.36
N GLN A 437 14.74 -6.23 3.50
CA GLN A 437 15.51 -7.17 4.34
C GLN A 437 15.26 -8.65 4.02
N VAL A 438 14.06 -8.98 3.57
CA VAL A 438 13.62 -10.37 3.31
C VAL A 438 13.41 -10.60 1.81
N GLY A 439 13.11 -9.55 1.06
CA GLY A 439 12.81 -9.58 -0.36
C GLY A 439 11.31 -9.63 -0.66
N MET A 440 10.98 -9.58 -1.95
CA MET A 440 9.59 -9.44 -2.42
C MET A 440 8.70 -10.67 -2.24
N GLY A 441 9.23 -11.82 -1.81
CA GLY A 441 8.46 -13.06 -1.68
C GLY A 441 7.26 -12.92 -0.73
N VAL A 442 7.51 -12.48 0.50
CA VAL A 442 6.46 -12.27 1.51
C VAL A 442 5.51 -11.13 1.13
N VAL A 443 6.05 -10.05 0.58
CA VAL A 443 5.26 -8.88 0.15
C VAL A 443 4.28 -9.28 -0.95
N SER A 444 4.78 -9.99 -1.98
CA SER A 444 3.93 -10.52 -3.06
C SER A 444 2.93 -11.56 -2.55
N TYR A 445 3.28 -12.39 -1.57
CA TYR A 445 2.35 -13.34 -0.98
C TYR A 445 1.17 -12.61 -0.31
N VAL A 446 1.45 -11.70 0.63
CA VAL A 446 0.42 -10.96 1.37
C VAL A 446 -0.43 -10.12 0.43
N ASN A 447 0.21 -9.43 -0.51
CA ASN A 447 -0.48 -8.57 -1.47
C ASN A 447 -1.38 -9.37 -2.43
N ASN A 448 -0.95 -10.55 -2.91
CA ASN A 448 -1.81 -11.39 -3.76
C ASN A 448 -3.03 -11.92 -2.99
N VAL A 449 -2.84 -12.39 -1.74
CA VAL A 449 -3.97 -12.83 -0.90
C VAL A 449 -4.91 -11.66 -0.61
N ASN A 450 -4.38 -10.45 -0.37
CA ASN A 450 -5.19 -9.24 -0.21
C ASN A 450 -6.07 -8.97 -1.44
N LYS A 451 -5.49 -9.02 -2.65
CA LYS A 451 -6.22 -8.85 -3.92
C LYS A 451 -7.31 -9.90 -4.11
N TYR A 452 -7.04 -11.16 -3.79
CA TYR A 452 -8.04 -12.23 -3.90
C TYR A 452 -9.17 -12.08 -2.88
N PHE A 453 -8.84 -11.70 -1.65
CA PHE A 453 -9.86 -11.37 -0.65
C PHE A 453 -10.76 -10.24 -1.14
N LEU A 454 -10.18 -9.14 -1.64
CA LEU A 454 -10.96 -7.99 -2.12
C LEU A 454 -11.83 -8.36 -3.32
N ALA A 455 -11.32 -9.18 -4.23
CA ALA A 455 -12.10 -9.70 -5.35
C ALA A 455 -13.30 -10.55 -4.88
N PHE A 456 -13.10 -11.48 -3.93
CA PHE A 456 -14.21 -12.25 -3.39
C PHE A 456 -15.18 -11.41 -2.56
N HIS A 457 -14.66 -10.48 -1.76
CA HIS A 457 -15.46 -9.60 -0.91
C HIS A 457 -16.40 -8.72 -1.73
N ARG A 458 -15.92 -8.23 -2.88
CA ARG A 458 -16.74 -7.49 -3.85
C ARG A 458 -17.94 -8.29 -4.33
N GLU A 459 -17.78 -9.60 -4.52
CA GLU A 459 -18.85 -10.51 -4.98
C GLU A 459 -19.52 -11.29 -3.83
N ARG A 460 -19.32 -10.88 -2.57
CA ARG A 460 -19.79 -11.62 -1.38
C ARG A 460 -21.26 -12.00 -1.48
N SER A 461 -22.13 -11.04 -1.81
CA SER A 461 -23.58 -11.27 -1.90
C SER A 461 -23.95 -12.33 -2.94
N ALA A 462 -23.24 -12.38 -4.06
CA ALA A 462 -23.45 -13.42 -5.08
C ALA A 462 -22.92 -14.77 -4.60
N LEU A 463 -21.74 -14.80 -3.96
CA LEU A 463 -21.14 -16.01 -3.42
C LEU A 463 -21.97 -16.61 -2.27
N GLU A 464 -22.60 -15.80 -1.43
CA GLU A 464 -23.38 -16.27 -0.29
C GLU A 464 -24.85 -16.53 -0.64
N SER A 465 -25.42 -15.87 -1.65
CA SER A 465 -26.81 -16.12 -2.09
C SER A 465 -26.99 -17.47 -2.81
N GLN A 466 -25.98 -17.93 -3.55
CA GLN A 466 -25.95 -19.28 -4.15
C GLN A 466 -26.17 -20.41 -3.14
N GLN A 467 -25.79 -20.20 -1.86
CA GLN A 467 -25.96 -21.17 -0.79
C GLN A 467 -27.44 -21.37 -0.42
N ARG A 468 -28.23 -20.29 -0.41
CA ARG A 468 -29.65 -20.35 -0.02
C ARG A 468 -30.53 -21.04 -1.05
N VAL A 469 -30.12 -21.04 -2.32
CA VAL A 469 -30.84 -21.73 -3.39
C VAL A 469 -30.51 -23.22 -3.38
N ALA A 470 -29.23 -23.59 -3.19
CA ALA A 470 -28.83 -24.99 -3.07
C ALA A 470 -29.43 -25.67 -1.83
N SER A 471 -29.47 -24.99 -0.67
CA SER A 471 -30.03 -25.56 0.56
C SER A 471 -31.56 -25.70 0.54
N ARG A 472 -32.27 -25.06 -0.40
CA ARG A 472 -33.74 -25.16 -0.56
C ARG A 472 -34.17 -26.17 -1.63
N ALA A 473 -33.23 -26.69 -2.41
CA ALA A 473 -33.50 -27.70 -3.43
C ALA A 473 -33.31 -29.12 -2.90
N ASP A 474 -32.67 -29.27 -1.73
CA ASP A 474 -32.42 -30.54 -1.03
C ASP A 474 -33.34 -30.76 0.19
N ASP A 475 -34.26 -29.81 0.47
CA ASP A 475 -35.39 -29.91 1.42
C ASP A 475 -36.69 -30.14 0.63
#